data_AF-A0A916NHN4-F1
#
_entry.id   AF-A0A916NHN4-F1
#
_cell.length_a   1.000
_cell.length_b   1.000
_cell.length_c   1.000
_cell.angle_alpha   90.00
_cell.angle_beta   90.00
_cell.angle_gamma   90.00
#
_symmetry.space_group_name_H-M   'P 1'
#
loop_
_entity.id
_entity.type
_entity.pdbx_description
1 polymer ?
#
loop_
_entity_poly.entity_id
_entity_poly.type
_entity_poly.pdbx_seq_one_letter_code
_entity_poly.pdbx_strand_id
1 'polypeptide(L)' 'MDERKMKIGELALQKGIINDPNWLEKLDDSMPVWAVLEMLLGVMEKLETNYSSYD' A
#
# COMPACT_ATOMS: atom_id res chain seq x y z
N MET A 1 9.33 -18.64 -5.72
CA MET A 1 8.03 -17.99 -5.43
C MET A 1 8.19 -16.46 -5.34
N ASP A 2 9.41 -15.95 -5.52
CA ASP A 2 9.79 -14.59 -5.14
C ASP A 2 9.78 -13.59 -6.30
N GLU A 3 10.00 -14.06 -7.55
CA GLU A 3 10.00 -13.18 -8.73
C GLU A 3 8.67 -12.44 -8.94
N ARG A 4 7.55 -13.11 -8.64
CA ARG A 4 6.22 -12.49 -8.80
C ARG A 4 5.99 -11.42 -7.72
N LYS A 5 6.45 -11.65 -6.48
CA LYS A 5 6.40 -10.65 -5.42
C LYS A 5 7.29 -9.45 -5.77
N MET A 6 8.50 -9.72 -6.24
CA MET A 6 9.49 -8.70 -6.61
C MET A 6 8.97 -7.77 -7.72
N LYS A 7 8.37 -8.34 -8.78
CA LYS A 7 7.73 -7.53 -9.85
C LYS A 7 6.59 -6.64 -9.34
N ILE A 8 5.79 -7.14 -8.40
CA ILE A 8 4.68 -6.37 -7.84
C ILE A 8 5.21 -5.17 -7.07
N GLY A 9 6.25 -5.33 -6.25
CA GLY A 9 6.77 -4.20 -5.51
C GLY A 9 7.70 -3.29 -6.30
N GLU A 10 8.36 -3.76 -7.38
CA GLU A 10 9.00 -2.84 -8.34
C GLU A 10 7.95 -1.92 -8.98
N LEU A 11 6.80 -2.48 -9.39
CA LEU A 11 5.68 -1.70 -9.91
C LEU A 11 5.10 -0.75 -8.85
N ALA A 12 5.02 -1.19 -7.59
CA ALA A 12 4.54 -0.37 -6.50
C ALA A 12 5.53 0.75 -6.10
N LEU A 13 6.85 0.49 -6.16
CA LEU A 13 7.91 1.49 -6.01
C LEU A 13 7.85 2.53 -7.14
N GLN A 14 7.70 2.09 -8.39
CA GLN A 14 7.54 3.00 -9.53
C GLN A 14 6.28 3.87 -9.43
N LYS A 15 5.21 3.33 -8.85
CA LYS A 15 3.95 4.06 -8.63
C LYS A 15 3.97 4.94 -7.37
N GLY A 16 5.05 4.93 -6.58
CA GLY A 16 5.15 5.67 -5.31
C GLY A 16 4.25 5.14 -4.19
N ILE A 17 3.68 3.94 -4.37
CA ILE A 17 2.87 3.25 -3.37
C ILE A 17 3.76 2.72 -2.24
N ILE A 18 4.95 2.23 -2.61
CA ILE A 18 5.98 1.80 -1.67
C ILE A 18 7.14 2.79 -1.72
N ASN A 19 7.42 3.40 -0.58
CA ASN A 19 8.52 4.36 -0.42
C ASN A 19 9.74 3.78 0.30
N ASP A 20 9.70 2.48 0.64
CA ASP A 20 10.75 1.80 1.39
C ASP A 20 11.45 0.77 0.50
N PRO A 21 12.75 0.89 0.24
CA PRO A 21 13.50 -0.08 -0.55
C PRO A 21 13.59 -1.47 0.11
N ASN A 22 13.41 -1.58 1.43
CA ASN A 22 13.44 -2.86 2.17
C ASN A 22 12.04 -3.44 2.44
N TRP A 23 11.02 -3.01 1.70
CA TRP A 23 9.62 -3.46 1.85
C TRP A 23 9.45 -4.99 1.72
N LEU A 24 10.33 -5.65 0.97
CA LEU A 24 10.28 -7.10 0.74
C LEU A 24 10.55 -7.89 2.03
N GLU A 25 11.42 -7.38 2.91
CA GLU A 25 11.71 -8.01 4.20
C GLU A 25 10.53 -7.85 5.16
N LYS A 26 9.77 -6.76 5.01
CA LYS A 26 8.57 -6.48 5.82
C LYS A 26 7.35 -7.29 5.39
N LEU A 27 7.39 -7.96 4.24
CA LEU A 27 6.31 -8.85 3.78
C LEU A 27 6.24 -10.16 4.58
N ASP A 28 7.34 -10.59 5.16
CA ASP A 28 7.41 -11.81 5.96
C ASP A 28 6.99 -11.57 7.42
N ASP A 29 6.78 -10.31 7.82
CA ASP A 29 6.13 -9.99 9.07
C ASP A 29 4.65 -10.37 9.03
N SER A 30 4.13 -10.89 10.15
CA SER A 30 2.73 -11.33 10.27
C SER A 30 1.72 -10.24 9.93
N MET A 31 2.11 -8.97 10.02
CA MET A 31 1.34 -7.85 9.48
C MET A 31 2.30 -6.70 9.10
N PRO A 32 2.55 -6.47 7.80
CA PRO A 32 3.47 -5.42 7.37
C PRO A 32 2.92 -4.04 7.71
N VAL A 33 3.73 -3.18 8.33
CA VAL A 33 3.34 -1.80 8.68
C VAL A 33 2.84 -1.02 7.46
N TRP A 34 3.43 -1.24 6.28
CA TRP A 34 2.99 -0.59 5.05
C TRP A 34 1.58 -1.03 4.60
N ALA A 35 1.19 -2.28 4.82
CA ALA A 35 -0.15 -2.78 4.50
C ALA A 35 -1.22 -2.16 5.42
N VAL A 36 -0.87 -1.90 6.68
CA VAL A 36 -1.73 -1.17 7.62
C VAL A 36 -1.92 0.29 7.18
N LEU A 37 -0.85 0.94 6.73
CA LEU A 37 -0.91 2.32 6.22
C LEU A 37 -1.74 2.44 4.94
N GLU A 38 -1.60 1.51 4.00
CA GLU A 38 -2.40 1.47 2.77
C GLU A 38 -3.90 1.24 3.07
N MET A 39 -4.21 0.38 4.04
CA MET A 39 -5.58 0.18 4.50
C MET A 39 -6.17 1.44 5.15
N LEU A 40 -5.37 2.16 5.94
CA LEU A 40 -5.74 3.46 6.51
C LEU A 40 -5.98 4.53 5.44
N LEU A 41 -5.11 4.61 4.42
CA LEU A 41 -5.27 5.52 3.28
C LEU A 41 -6.55 5.23 2.50
N GLY A 42 -6.82 3.96 2.17
CA GLY A 42 -8.06 3.59 1.46
C GLY A 42 -9.32 3.88 2.27
N VAL A 43 -9.25 3.80 3.61
CA VAL A 43 -10.35 4.23 4.49
C VAL A 43 -10.51 5.75 4.44
N MET A 44 -9.43 6.54 4.47
CA MET A 44 -9.49 8.00 4.38
C MET A 44 -10.05 8.47 3.03
N GLU A 45 -9.61 7.91 1.91
CA GLU A 45 -10.13 8.21 0.57
C GLU A 45 -11.63 7.90 0.44
N LYS A 46 -12.07 6.78 1.03
CA LYS A 46 -13.48 6.39 1.03
C LYS A 46 -14.33 7.29 1.92
N LEU A 47 -13.76 7.82 3.01
CA LEU A 47 -14.42 8.81 3.85
C LEU A 47 -14.55 10.14 3.10
N GLU A 48 -13.47 10.65 2.48
CA GLU A 48 -13.52 11.87 1.66
C GLU A 48 -14.56 11.78 0.53
N THR A 49 -14.63 10.63 -0.14
CA THR A 49 -15.63 10.39 -1.20
C THR A 49 -17.07 10.50 -0.69
N ASN A 50 -17.36 10.10 0.56
CA ASN A 50 -18.70 10.22 1.15
C ASN A 50 -19.05 11.64 1.60
N TYR A 51 -18.06 12.52 1.82
CA TYR A 51 -18.33 13.93 2.17
C TYR A 51 -18.61 14.80 0.94
N SER A 52 -18.26 14.34 -0.27
CA SER A 52 -18.44 15.09 -1.51
C SER A 52 -19.84 14.98 -2.14
N SER A 53 -20.79 14.25 -1.54
CA SER A 53 -22.14 14.06 -2.08
C SER A 53 -23.23 14.95 -1.47
N TYR A 54 -22.85 16.08 -0.87
CA TYR A 54 -23.77 17.15 -0.50
C TYR A 54 -23.28 18.49 -1.06
N ASP A 55 -23.27 18.60 -2.40
CA ASP A 55 -23.61 19.83 -3.13
C ASP A 55 -24.10 19.46 -4.55
#